data_AF-M7BCN2-F1
#
_entry.id   AF-M7BCN2-F1
#
_cell.length_a   1.000
_cell.length_b   1.000
_cell.length_c   1.000
_cell.angle_alpha   90.00
_cell.angle_beta   90.00
_cell.angle_gamma   90.00
#
_symmetry.space_group_name_H-M   'P 1'
#
loop_
_entity.id
_entity.type
_entity.pdbx_description
1 polymer ?
#
loop_
_entity_poly.entity_id
_entity_poly.type
_entity_poly.pdbx_seq_one_letter_code
_entity_poly.pdbx_strand_id
1 'polypeptide(L)'
;MGSGDCGNCGIATHSAPLLIGLRLPRSLLAGFPVCPKIHTEFGAPQHCLFRWYREQPGGGGDEPSPGGAIWVEAPVQDRVFTPTNAHIGLRLKLHCTPGNSQQRYGLPREVESSGPVEAGPGACTFDSRHLYTKKVSGEGLIRTVSYNVLADIYAQTEHSRTVLYPYCAPYALELDYRQNLLKKELAGYSADLICLQEVDKSVFADSLAPALDAFGLEGLFRIKEKQHEGLATFYRRDKFSLLSEHDIAFNEALVSDPLHKELRDKLAPYRLAQEKVLQRSSVLQVSVLQSTNDPSRKICIANTHLYWHPKGGNIRLIQIAVALSHIRHVTCDLYPGIPVIFCGDFNSTPSTGMYRFINSGSIAEDHEDWVSNGEEERCNMSLTHPFKLQSACGEPAYTNYVGGFHGCLDYIFIDINALEVEQVIPLPSHEEVTTHQALPSVSHPSDHIALICDLKWK
;
A
#
# COMPACT_ATOMS: atom_id res chain seq x y z
N MET A 1 28.24 -63.54 -16.61
CA MET A 1 26.82 -63.66 -16.23
C MET A 1 26.72 -63.06 -14.83
N GLY A 2 26.25 -61.84 -14.58
CA GLY A 2 25.15 -61.12 -15.18
C GLY A 2 24.07 -60.95 -14.12
N SER A 3 24.27 -60.03 -13.17
CA SER A 3 23.29 -59.54 -12.20
C SER A 3 23.93 -58.32 -11.53
N GLY A 4 23.66 -57.08 -11.92
CA GLY A 4 22.34 -56.46 -11.96
C GLY A 4 22.34 -55.40 -10.87
N ASP A 5 23.11 -54.34 -11.11
CA ASP A 5 23.27 -53.19 -10.22
C ASP A 5 21.96 -52.38 -10.28
N CYS A 6 21.07 -52.59 -9.32
CA CYS A 6 19.85 -51.79 -9.18
C CYS A 6 20.27 -50.42 -8.62
N GLY A 7 20.59 -49.51 -9.53
CA GLY A 7 20.75 -48.09 -9.24
C GLY A 7 19.53 -47.59 -8.48
N ASN A 8 19.74 -47.23 -7.23
CA ASN A 8 18.77 -46.54 -6.39
C ASN A 8 18.66 -45.10 -6.91
N CYS A 9 17.94 -44.91 -8.04
CA CYS A 9 17.48 -43.60 -8.45
C CYS A 9 16.46 -43.14 -7.43
N GLY A 10 16.90 -42.31 -6.48
CA GLY A 10 16.01 -41.54 -5.62
C GLY A 10 15.14 -40.65 -6.49
N ILE A 11 13.97 -41.15 -6.87
CA ILE A 11 12.90 -40.32 -7.41
C ILE A 11 12.51 -39.39 -6.26
N ALA A 12 12.87 -38.12 -6.35
CA ALA A 12 12.29 -37.10 -5.49
C ALA A 12 10.76 -37.18 -5.69
N THR A 13 10.06 -37.79 -4.74
CA THR A 13 8.60 -37.75 -4.70
C THR A 13 8.21 -36.29 -4.53
N HIS A 14 7.88 -35.61 -5.63
CA HIS A 14 7.37 -34.25 -5.55
C HIS A 14 6.12 -34.26 -4.66
N SER A 15 6.23 -33.62 -3.49
CA SER A 15 5.14 -33.49 -2.53
C SER A 15 3.90 -32.91 -3.22
N ALA A 16 2.73 -33.49 -2.96
CA ALA A 16 1.47 -32.98 -3.49
C ALA A 16 1.18 -31.57 -2.92
N PRO A 17 0.56 -30.66 -3.70
CA PRO A 17 0.16 -29.35 -3.19
C PRO A 17 -0.74 -29.48 -1.96
N LEU A 18 -0.47 -28.67 -0.93
CA LEU A 18 -1.22 -28.70 0.32
C LEU A 18 -1.74 -27.31 0.66
N LEU A 19 -2.98 -27.23 1.17
CA LEU A 19 -3.57 -26.00 1.67
C LEU A 19 -3.41 -25.92 3.20
N ILE A 20 -2.40 -25.19 3.67
CA ILE A 20 -2.10 -25.01 5.10
C ILE A 20 -2.97 -23.91 5.74
N GLY A 21 -3.44 -22.94 4.96
CA GLY A 21 -4.31 -21.86 5.45
C GLY A 21 -5.41 -21.52 4.45
N LEU A 22 -6.65 -21.43 4.92
CA LEU A 22 -7.81 -20.98 4.17
C LEU A 22 -8.74 -20.21 5.11
N ARG A 23 -8.90 -18.91 4.89
CA ARG A 23 -9.76 -18.04 5.73
C ARG A 23 -10.52 -17.04 4.86
N LEU A 24 -11.79 -16.81 5.21
CA LEU A 24 -12.60 -15.72 4.66
C LEU A 24 -12.48 -14.46 5.53
N PRO A 25 -12.69 -13.26 4.95
CA PRO A 25 -12.88 -12.03 5.72
C PRO A 25 -14.04 -12.15 6.71
N ARG A 26 -13.94 -11.45 7.84
CA ARG A 26 -14.98 -11.42 8.87
C ARG A 26 -16.21 -10.62 8.44
N SER A 27 -15.99 -9.47 7.82
CA SER A 27 -17.03 -8.59 7.29
C SER A 27 -17.14 -8.77 5.77
N LEU A 28 -18.37 -8.92 5.28
CA LEU A 28 -18.69 -9.11 3.86
C LEU A 28 -19.73 -8.07 3.44
N LEU A 29 -19.43 -7.27 2.42
CA LEU A 29 -20.34 -6.24 1.92
C LEU A 29 -20.76 -6.53 0.48
N ALA A 30 -22.04 -6.33 0.17
CA ALA A 30 -22.54 -6.37 -1.20
C ALA A 30 -21.84 -5.29 -2.06
N GLY A 31 -21.31 -5.71 -3.22
CA GLY A 31 -20.54 -4.86 -4.13
C GLY A 31 -19.04 -4.76 -3.80
N PHE A 32 -18.55 -5.46 -2.77
CA PHE A 32 -17.14 -5.44 -2.36
C PHE A 32 -16.49 -6.82 -2.52
N PRO A 33 -15.22 -6.89 -2.97
CA PRO A 33 -14.57 -8.16 -3.25
C PRO A 33 -14.25 -8.93 -1.96
N VAL A 34 -14.72 -10.17 -1.90
CA VAL A 34 -14.35 -11.15 -0.87
C VAL A 34 -13.07 -11.83 -1.30
N CYS A 35 -11.96 -11.39 -0.71
CA CYS A 35 -10.62 -11.90 -1.00
C CYS A 35 -10.18 -12.91 0.07
N PRO A 36 -10.18 -14.22 -0.21
CA PRO A 36 -9.74 -15.22 0.76
C PRO A 36 -8.23 -15.16 1.00
N LYS A 37 -7.82 -15.37 2.27
CA LYS A 37 -6.44 -15.63 2.64
C LYS A 37 -6.13 -17.11 2.45
N ILE A 38 -5.23 -17.39 1.52
CA ILE A 38 -4.86 -18.73 1.06
C ILE A 38 -3.36 -18.91 1.29
N HIS A 39 -2.97 -20.00 1.94
CA HIS A 39 -1.57 -20.38 2.14
C HIS A 39 -1.39 -21.80 1.66
N THR A 40 -0.48 -21.99 0.71
CA THR A 40 -0.20 -23.28 0.09
C THR A 40 1.25 -23.68 0.30
N GLU A 41 1.49 -24.97 0.50
CA GLU A 41 2.81 -25.60 0.37
C GLU A 41 2.85 -26.41 -0.93
N PHE A 42 4.00 -26.41 -1.62
CA PHE A 42 4.20 -27.13 -2.90
C PHE A 42 3.20 -26.77 -4.01
N GLY A 43 2.54 -25.62 -3.89
CA GLY A 43 1.55 -25.07 -4.81
C GLY A 43 1.46 -23.57 -4.66
N ALA A 44 0.63 -22.94 -5.48
CA ALA A 44 0.44 -21.49 -5.45
C ALA A 44 -1.03 -21.11 -5.71
N PRO A 45 -1.54 -20.02 -5.12
CA PRO A 45 -2.95 -19.63 -5.24
C PRO A 45 -3.45 -19.51 -6.69
N GLN A 46 -2.62 -19.03 -7.62
CA GLN A 46 -2.95 -18.91 -9.05
C GLN A 46 -3.17 -20.24 -9.78
N HIS A 47 -2.75 -21.36 -9.18
CA HIS A 47 -2.95 -22.71 -9.71
C HIS A 47 -4.04 -23.49 -8.97
N CYS A 48 -4.65 -22.89 -7.95
CA CYS A 48 -5.73 -23.51 -7.18
C CYS A 48 -7.06 -23.43 -7.94
N LEU A 49 -7.97 -24.35 -7.64
CA LEU A 49 -9.33 -24.34 -8.15
C LEU A 49 -10.27 -23.80 -7.07
N PHE A 50 -11.19 -22.91 -7.45
CA PHE A 50 -12.13 -22.27 -6.54
C PHE A 50 -13.56 -22.56 -6.94
N ARG A 51 -14.41 -22.81 -5.95
CA ARG A 51 -15.87 -22.87 -6.12
C ARG A 51 -16.53 -22.16 -4.96
N TRP A 52 -17.39 -21.21 -5.30
CA TRP A 52 -18.16 -20.45 -4.32
C TRP A 52 -19.56 -21.01 -4.16
N TYR A 53 -20.07 -20.96 -2.95
CA TYR A 53 -21.44 -21.32 -2.64
C TYR A 53 -22.06 -20.21 -1.79
N ARG A 54 -23.37 -20.07 -1.90
CA ARG A 54 -24.18 -19.23 -1.02
C ARG A 54 -25.17 -20.09 -0.25
N GLU A 55 -25.50 -19.65 0.95
CA GLU A 55 -26.57 -20.26 1.73
C GLU A 55 -27.91 -20.10 1.01
N GLN A 56 -28.74 -21.13 1.05
CA GLN A 56 -30.13 -21.05 0.62
C GLN A 56 -30.95 -20.46 1.77
N PRO A 57 -31.80 -19.45 1.53
CA PRO A 57 -32.70 -18.95 2.57
C PRO A 57 -33.54 -20.10 3.14
N GLY A 58 -33.48 -20.31 4.46
CA GLY A 58 -34.37 -21.21 5.16
C GLY A 58 -35.82 -20.74 4.97
N GLY A 59 -36.74 -21.65 4.70
CA GLY A 59 -38.15 -21.29 4.50
C GLY A 59 -38.77 -20.70 5.77
N GLY A 60 -38.78 -19.38 5.90
CA GLY A 60 -39.74 -18.54 6.63
C GLY A 60 -40.21 -18.93 8.05
N GLY A 61 -39.51 -19.80 8.77
CA GLY A 61 -39.87 -20.22 10.13
C GLY A 61 -38.71 -20.02 11.10
N ASP A 62 -39.01 -19.49 12.28
CA ASP A 62 -38.08 -19.20 13.38
C ASP A 62 -37.41 -20.44 14.02
N GLU A 63 -37.53 -21.62 13.40
CA GLU A 63 -36.87 -22.84 13.89
C GLU A 63 -35.65 -23.20 13.01
N PRO A 64 -34.47 -23.43 13.62
CA PRO A 64 -33.31 -23.91 12.89
C PRO A 64 -33.64 -25.26 12.25
N SER A 65 -33.50 -25.34 10.92
CA SER A 65 -33.76 -26.56 10.17
C SER A 65 -32.84 -27.69 10.69
N PRO A 66 -33.37 -28.87 11.05
CA PRO A 66 -32.59 -29.96 11.67
C PRO A 66 -31.53 -30.61 10.74
N GLY A 67 -31.35 -30.10 9.51
CA GLY A 67 -30.46 -30.65 8.48
C GLY A 67 -29.21 -29.82 8.15
N GLY A 68 -28.92 -28.74 8.89
CA GLY A 68 -27.82 -27.84 8.56
C GLY A 68 -28.12 -26.94 7.35
N ALA A 69 -27.19 -26.01 7.04
CA ALA A 69 -27.37 -25.07 5.94
C ALA A 69 -27.30 -25.78 4.57
N ILE A 70 -28.26 -25.47 3.69
CA ILE A 70 -28.24 -25.92 2.30
C ILE A 70 -27.42 -24.92 1.48
N TRP A 71 -26.45 -25.43 0.72
CA TRP A 71 -25.52 -24.61 -0.06
C TRP A 71 -25.83 -24.72 -1.55
N VAL A 72 -25.96 -23.57 -2.22
CA VAL A 72 -26.15 -23.48 -3.68
C VAL A 72 -24.86 -22.96 -4.31
N GLU A 73 -24.33 -23.71 -5.28
CA GLU A 73 -23.13 -23.32 -6.02
C GLU A 73 -23.39 -22.02 -6.81
N ALA A 74 -22.45 -21.07 -6.68
CA ALA A 74 -22.43 -19.85 -7.47
C ALA A 74 -21.64 -20.11 -8.76
N PRO A 75 -21.98 -19.45 -9.88
CA PRO A 75 -21.32 -19.65 -11.18
C PRO A 75 -19.89 -19.09 -11.24
N VAL A 76 -19.30 -18.70 -10.10
CA VAL A 76 -17.98 -18.06 -10.01
C VAL A 76 -16.93 -19.10 -9.67
N GLN A 77 -15.91 -19.21 -10.53
CA GLN A 77 -14.77 -20.11 -10.35
C GLN A 77 -13.46 -19.37 -10.04
N ASP A 78 -13.54 -18.04 -9.89
CA ASP A 78 -12.41 -17.20 -9.53
C ASP A 78 -12.10 -17.29 -8.03
N ARG A 79 -10.86 -16.93 -7.68
CA ARG A 79 -10.43 -16.79 -6.28
C ARG A 79 -11.29 -15.78 -5.52
N VAL A 80 -11.69 -14.70 -6.17
CA VAL A 80 -12.44 -13.59 -5.57
C VAL A 80 -13.91 -13.72 -5.93
N PHE A 81 -14.77 -13.49 -4.94
CA PHE A 81 -16.21 -13.40 -5.15
C PHE A 81 -16.70 -12.01 -4.75
N THR A 82 -17.49 -11.36 -5.59
CA THR A 82 -18.10 -10.07 -5.27
C THR A 82 -19.60 -10.28 -5.04
N PRO A 83 -20.09 -10.24 -3.79
CA PRO A 83 -21.49 -10.41 -3.49
C PRO A 83 -22.32 -9.30 -4.13
N THR A 84 -23.59 -9.56 -4.42
CA THR A 84 -24.53 -8.57 -4.96
C THR A 84 -25.61 -8.34 -3.90
N ASN A 85 -26.53 -7.40 -4.14
CA ASN A 85 -27.65 -7.17 -3.23
C ASN A 85 -28.53 -8.42 -3.04
N ALA A 86 -28.55 -9.35 -4.02
CA ALA A 86 -29.27 -10.62 -3.89
C ALA A 86 -28.62 -11.60 -2.89
N HIS A 87 -27.38 -11.33 -2.45
CA HIS A 87 -26.67 -12.14 -1.47
C HIS A 87 -26.79 -11.61 -0.04
N ILE A 88 -27.40 -10.43 0.17
CA ILE A 88 -27.56 -9.83 1.50
C ILE A 88 -28.34 -10.79 2.41
N GLY A 89 -27.84 -10.97 3.64
CA GLY A 89 -28.41 -11.90 4.63
C GLY A 89 -27.96 -13.36 4.47
N LEU A 90 -27.21 -13.70 3.42
CA LEU A 90 -26.74 -15.07 3.17
C LEU A 90 -25.27 -15.22 3.59
N ARG A 91 -24.92 -16.37 4.18
CA ARG A 91 -23.51 -16.77 4.34
C ARG A 91 -22.92 -17.27 3.02
N LEU A 92 -21.59 -17.22 2.94
CA LEU A 92 -20.82 -17.73 1.81
C LEU A 92 -19.96 -18.92 2.24
N LYS A 93 -19.71 -19.82 1.31
CA LYS A 93 -18.76 -20.92 1.48
C LYS A 93 -17.81 -20.99 0.29
N LEU A 94 -16.53 -21.18 0.56
CA LEU A 94 -15.49 -21.36 -0.44
C LEU A 94 -14.93 -22.78 -0.35
N HIS A 95 -14.97 -23.50 -1.46
CA HIS A 95 -14.23 -24.75 -1.66
C HIS A 95 -12.99 -24.47 -2.50
N CYS A 96 -11.81 -24.81 -1.95
CA CYS A 96 -10.51 -24.57 -2.57
C CYS A 96 -9.74 -25.88 -2.72
N THR A 97 -9.33 -26.21 -3.95
CA THR A 97 -8.41 -27.32 -4.24
C THR A 97 -7.02 -26.78 -4.53
N PRO A 98 -6.00 -27.06 -3.68
CA PRO A 98 -4.65 -26.55 -3.89
C PRO A 98 -4.04 -27.17 -5.15
N GLY A 99 -3.38 -26.34 -5.98
CA GLY A 99 -2.73 -26.78 -7.20
C GLY A 99 -1.35 -26.17 -7.41
N ASN A 100 -0.60 -26.69 -8.38
CA ASN A 100 0.72 -26.19 -8.77
C ASN A 100 0.87 -26.00 -10.28
N SER A 101 2.03 -25.50 -10.72
CA SER A 101 2.32 -25.21 -12.13
C SER A 101 2.29 -26.44 -13.04
N GLN A 102 2.36 -27.65 -12.49
CA GLN A 102 2.26 -28.92 -13.22
C GLN A 102 0.83 -29.46 -13.27
N GLN A 103 -0.17 -28.66 -12.87
CA GLN A 103 -1.59 -29.06 -12.79
C GLN A 103 -1.81 -30.30 -11.92
N ARG A 104 -0.96 -30.51 -10.91
CA ARG A 104 -1.22 -31.48 -9.85
C ARG A 104 -2.10 -30.82 -8.81
N TYR A 105 -3.05 -31.58 -8.27
CA TYR A 105 -4.00 -31.09 -7.27
C TYR A 105 -3.92 -31.90 -5.99
N GLY A 106 -3.98 -31.22 -4.86
CA GLY A 106 -4.06 -31.83 -3.54
C GLY A 106 -5.50 -32.03 -3.06
N LEU A 107 -5.62 -32.34 -1.77
CA LEU A 107 -6.92 -32.50 -1.12
C LEU A 107 -7.64 -31.14 -0.97
N PRO A 108 -8.92 -31.05 -1.37
CA PRO A 108 -9.68 -29.82 -1.19
C PRO A 108 -9.98 -29.52 0.27
N ARG A 109 -10.20 -28.24 0.58
CA ARG A 109 -10.75 -27.78 1.86
C ARG A 109 -11.86 -26.78 1.62
N GLU A 110 -12.79 -26.71 2.57
CA GLU A 110 -13.88 -25.75 2.58
C GLU A 110 -13.76 -24.79 3.77
N VAL A 111 -14.29 -23.58 3.61
CA VAL A 111 -14.46 -22.59 4.68
C VAL A 111 -15.78 -21.85 4.50
N GLU A 112 -16.51 -21.63 5.60
CA GLU A 112 -17.74 -20.82 5.62
C GLU A 112 -17.45 -19.44 6.20
N SER A 113 -18.23 -18.43 5.81
CA SER A 113 -18.17 -17.11 6.40
C SER A 113 -18.70 -17.12 7.83
N SER A 114 -18.09 -16.32 8.71
CA SER A 114 -18.52 -16.17 10.11
C SER A 114 -19.86 -15.45 10.25
N GLY A 115 -20.23 -14.64 9.26
CA GLY A 115 -21.48 -13.89 9.21
C GLY A 115 -22.05 -13.81 7.80
N PRO A 116 -23.28 -13.30 7.66
CA PRO A 116 -23.91 -13.08 6.37
C PRO A 116 -23.29 -11.89 5.63
N VAL A 117 -23.59 -11.76 4.33
CA VAL A 117 -23.31 -10.55 3.56
C VAL A 117 -24.21 -9.41 4.05
N GLU A 118 -23.61 -8.25 4.30
CA GLU A 118 -24.28 -7.02 4.69
C GLU A 118 -24.41 -6.05 3.51
N ALA A 119 -25.24 -5.02 3.65
CA ALA A 119 -25.37 -3.96 2.65
C ALA A 119 -24.10 -3.08 2.64
N GLY A 120 -23.61 -2.72 1.45
CA GLY A 120 -22.52 -1.73 1.31
C GLY A 120 -22.99 -0.28 1.52
N PRO A 121 -22.08 0.70 1.61
CA PRO A 121 -22.37 2.13 1.81
C PRO A 121 -23.14 2.85 0.70
N GLY A 122 -23.51 2.17 -0.38
CA GLY A 122 -23.91 2.85 -1.62
C GLY A 122 -22.68 3.35 -2.37
N ALA A 123 -22.61 4.66 -2.64
CA ALA A 123 -21.51 5.26 -3.39
C ALA A 123 -20.28 5.51 -2.51
N CYS A 124 -19.11 5.14 -3.01
CA CYS A 124 -17.81 5.49 -2.45
C CYS A 124 -17.11 6.52 -3.33
N THR A 125 -16.26 7.36 -2.75
CA THR A 125 -15.56 8.43 -3.49
C THR A 125 -14.63 7.91 -4.59
N PHE A 126 -14.23 6.63 -4.53
CA PHE A 126 -13.40 6.00 -5.54
C PHE A 126 -14.20 5.39 -6.71
N ASP A 127 -15.54 5.28 -6.62
CA ASP A 127 -16.36 4.68 -7.68
C ASP A 127 -16.28 5.49 -8.99
N SER A 128 -16.29 6.83 -8.91
CA SER A 128 -16.11 7.72 -10.06
C SER A 128 -14.68 7.62 -10.63
N ARG A 129 -13.68 7.43 -9.76
CA ARG A 129 -12.27 7.27 -10.11
C ARG A 129 -11.99 5.94 -10.81
N HIS A 130 -12.72 4.89 -10.46
CA HIS A 130 -12.68 3.58 -11.13
C HIS A 130 -13.09 3.65 -12.61
N LEU A 131 -13.82 4.68 -13.03
CA LEU A 131 -14.16 4.89 -14.44
C LEU A 131 -12.92 5.16 -15.32
N TYR A 132 -11.85 5.72 -14.75
CA TYR A 132 -10.58 6.01 -15.42
C TYR A 132 -9.60 4.83 -15.39
N THR A 133 -9.88 3.83 -14.56
CA THR A 133 -8.93 2.77 -14.21
C THR A 133 -9.46 1.36 -14.46
N LYS A 134 -10.47 1.24 -15.33
CA LYS A 134 -11.19 0.00 -15.68
C LYS A 134 -10.32 -1.17 -16.14
N LYS A 135 -9.11 -0.89 -16.60
CA LYS A 135 -8.17 -1.89 -17.13
C LYS A 135 -6.77 -1.60 -16.61
N VAL A 136 -5.96 -2.66 -16.52
CA VAL A 136 -4.52 -2.57 -16.35
C VAL A 136 -3.94 -1.66 -17.43
N SER A 137 -2.97 -0.81 -17.05
CA SER A 137 -2.40 0.16 -17.98
C SER A 137 -1.60 -0.54 -19.09
N GLY A 138 -1.60 0.07 -20.28
CA GLY A 138 -0.97 -0.49 -21.48
C GLY A 138 0.55 -0.66 -21.39
N GLU A 139 1.12 -1.21 -22.46
CA GLU A 139 2.58 -1.33 -22.59
C GLU A 139 3.24 0.05 -22.55
N GLY A 140 4.39 0.14 -21.87
CA GLY A 140 5.12 1.41 -21.71
C GLY A 140 4.50 2.37 -20.70
N LEU A 141 3.34 2.07 -20.11
CA LEU A 141 2.75 2.83 -19.02
C LEU A 141 3.04 2.18 -17.66
N ILE A 142 3.01 2.99 -16.60
CA ILE A 142 3.09 2.58 -15.20
C ILE A 142 2.00 3.33 -14.44
N ARG A 143 0.91 2.66 -14.11
CA ARG A 143 -0.09 3.23 -13.19
C ARG A 143 0.42 3.14 -11.77
N THR A 144 0.69 4.28 -11.17
CA THR A 144 1.26 4.41 -9.83
C THR A 144 0.23 4.97 -8.86
N VAL A 145 0.16 4.37 -7.68
CA VAL A 145 -0.66 4.83 -6.54
C VAL A 145 0.23 5.19 -5.36
N SER A 146 -0.04 6.30 -4.69
CA SER A 146 0.48 6.61 -3.35
C SER A 146 -0.68 6.88 -2.39
N TYR A 147 -0.71 6.22 -1.23
CA TYR A 147 -1.85 6.35 -0.32
C TYR A 147 -1.51 6.02 1.14
N ASN A 148 -1.68 6.99 2.04
CA ASN A 148 -1.75 6.75 3.47
C ASN A 148 -3.12 6.14 3.81
N VAL A 149 -3.14 4.90 4.33
CA VAL A 149 -4.37 4.12 4.51
C VAL A 149 -4.95 4.18 5.93
N LEU A 150 -4.45 5.08 6.77
CA LEU A 150 -4.85 5.30 8.16
C LEU A 150 -4.73 4.03 9.02
N ALA A 151 -3.67 3.95 9.82
CA ALA A 151 -3.39 2.77 10.62
C ALA A 151 -4.45 2.60 11.71
N ASP A 152 -4.86 1.35 11.94
CA ASP A 152 -5.85 1.02 12.96
C ASP A 152 -5.38 1.37 14.36
N ILE A 153 -4.08 1.21 14.61
CA ILE A 153 -3.47 1.60 15.89
C ILE A 153 -3.75 3.07 16.27
N TYR A 154 -3.95 3.94 15.27
CA TYR A 154 -4.31 5.34 15.47
C TYR A 154 -5.83 5.55 15.42
N ALA A 155 -6.53 4.95 14.45
CA ALA A 155 -7.97 5.14 14.27
C ALA A 155 -8.82 4.58 15.42
N GLN A 156 -8.42 3.46 16.02
CA GLN A 156 -9.21 2.75 17.05
C GLN A 156 -9.22 3.43 18.42
N THR A 157 -8.49 4.52 18.62
CA THR A 157 -8.41 5.17 19.95
C THR A 157 -9.69 5.94 20.25
N GLU A 158 -10.06 6.05 21.53
CA GLU A 158 -11.19 6.89 21.95
C GLU A 158 -10.97 8.35 21.55
N HIS A 159 -9.73 8.83 21.64
CA HIS A 159 -9.36 10.17 21.19
C HIS A 159 -9.63 10.38 19.70
N SER A 160 -9.24 9.42 18.85
CA SER A 160 -9.52 9.50 17.42
C SER A 160 -11.02 9.54 17.13
N ARG A 161 -11.81 8.67 17.77
CA ARG A 161 -13.27 8.64 17.56
C ARG A 161 -13.99 9.88 18.06
N THR A 162 -13.53 10.50 19.15
CA THR A 162 -14.26 11.60 19.82
C THR A 162 -13.70 12.99 19.52
N VAL A 163 -12.45 13.11 19.07
CA VAL A 163 -11.76 14.39 18.85
C VAL A 163 -11.32 14.56 17.40
N LEU A 164 -10.63 13.58 16.81
CA LEU A 164 -10.13 13.70 15.43
C LEU A 164 -11.24 13.47 14.38
N TYR A 165 -12.08 12.47 14.63
CA TYR A 165 -13.11 11.98 13.70
C TYR A 165 -14.53 11.93 14.31
N PRO A 166 -14.99 12.94 15.09
CA PRO A 166 -16.32 12.90 15.73
C PRO A 166 -17.49 12.92 14.72
N TYR A 167 -17.21 13.29 13.47
CA TYR A 167 -18.16 13.30 12.36
C TYR A 167 -18.30 11.96 11.65
N CYS A 168 -17.30 11.07 11.78
CA CYS A 168 -17.34 9.78 11.11
C CYS A 168 -18.24 8.82 11.89
N ALA A 169 -19.10 8.09 11.18
CA ALA A 169 -19.92 7.06 11.81
C ALA A 169 -19.00 6.02 12.49
N PRO A 170 -19.23 5.63 13.76
CA PRO A 170 -18.29 4.76 14.47
C PRO A 170 -17.98 3.44 13.76
N TYR A 171 -18.96 2.82 13.11
CA TYR A 171 -18.77 1.58 12.36
C TYR A 171 -17.87 1.75 11.12
N ALA A 172 -17.80 2.96 10.55
CA ALA A 172 -16.96 3.25 9.39
C ALA A 172 -15.50 3.49 9.76
N LEU A 173 -15.19 3.74 11.04
CA LEU A 173 -13.82 3.76 11.56
C LEU A 173 -13.27 2.35 11.84
N GLU A 174 -14.15 1.38 12.06
CA GLU A 174 -13.75 0.00 12.37
C GLU A 174 -12.92 -0.61 11.25
N LEU A 175 -11.86 -1.32 11.63
CA LEU A 175 -10.87 -1.86 10.69
C LEU A 175 -11.51 -2.69 9.57
N ASP A 176 -12.37 -3.64 9.94
CA ASP A 176 -12.98 -4.57 8.98
C ASP A 176 -13.80 -3.83 7.90
N TYR A 177 -14.43 -2.71 8.26
CA TYR A 177 -15.16 -1.86 7.33
C TYR A 177 -14.20 -1.12 6.38
N ARG A 178 -13.23 -0.40 6.94
CA ARG A 178 -12.22 0.33 6.14
C ARG A 178 -11.46 -0.60 5.20
N GLN A 179 -11.10 -1.80 5.67
CA GLN A 179 -10.44 -2.81 4.85
C GLN A 179 -11.29 -3.29 3.68
N ASN A 180 -12.61 -3.42 3.83
CA ASN A 180 -13.49 -3.74 2.69
C ASN A 180 -13.43 -2.65 1.62
N LEU A 181 -13.53 -1.38 2.02
CA LEU A 181 -13.42 -0.24 1.12
C LEU A 181 -12.04 -0.17 0.46
N LEU A 182 -10.95 -0.28 1.23
CA LEU A 182 -9.58 -0.25 0.71
C LEU A 182 -9.32 -1.37 -0.31
N LYS A 183 -9.80 -2.58 -0.07
CA LYS A 183 -9.66 -3.69 -1.04
C LYS A 183 -10.39 -3.40 -2.35
N LYS A 184 -11.62 -2.88 -2.30
CA LYS A 184 -12.38 -2.49 -3.50
C LYS A 184 -11.67 -1.35 -4.22
N GLU A 185 -11.27 -0.32 -3.46
CA GLU A 185 -10.60 0.87 -3.95
C GLU A 185 -9.31 0.51 -4.71
N LEU A 186 -8.37 -0.16 -4.05
CA LEU A 186 -7.05 -0.47 -4.60
C LEU A 186 -7.11 -1.49 -5.75
N ALA A 187 -7.98 -2.50 -5.65
CA ALA A 187 -8.16 -3.46 -6.73
C ALA A 187 -8.77 -2.81 -7.98
N GLY A 188 -9.75 -1.92 -7.80
CA GLY A 188 -10.42 -1.23 -8.91
C GLY A 188 -9.51 -0.27 -9.67
N TYR A 189 -8.42 0.21 -9.06
CA TYR A 189 -7.44 1.05 -9.75
C TYR A 189 -6.63 0.30 -10.81
N SER A 190 -6.63 -1.04 -10.81
CA SER A 190 -5.87 -1.85 -11.77
C SER A 190 -4.42 -1.37 -11.90
N ALA A 191 -3.81 -0.95 -10.77
CA ALA A 191 -2.51 -0.30 -10.75
C ALA A 191 -1.38 -1.28 -11.05
N ASP A 192 -0.24 -0.74 -11.46
CA ASP A 192 0.99 -1.50 -11.69
C ASP A 192 1.95 -1.38 -10.51
N LEU A 193 1.87 -0.25 -9.81
CA LEU A 193 2.65 0.07 -8.63
C LEU A 193 1.75 0.74 -7.58
N ILE A 194 1.82 0.28 -6.33
CA ILE A 194 1.07 0.86 -5.21
C ILE A 194 2.01 1.03 -4.03
N CYS A 195 2.24 2.27 -3.59
CA CYS A 195 2.99 2.61 -2.39
C CYS A 195 2.03 3.06 -1.31
N LEU A 196 2.02 2.37 -0.17
CA LEU A 196 1.14 2.64 0.94
C LEU A 196 1.93 3.06 2.18
N GLN A 197 1.33 3.94 2.97
CA GLN A 197 1.81 4.37 4.29
C GLN A 197 0.75 4.00 5.34
N GLU A 198 1.13 3.92 6.61
CA GLU A 198 0.23 3.56 7.72
C GLU A 198 -0.41 2.17 7.59
N VAL A 199 0.38 1.22 7.10
CA VAL A 199 -0.08 -0.16 6.96
C VAL A 199 0.24 -0.93 8.24
N ASP A 200 -0.75 -1.27 9.05
CA ASP A 200 -0.54 -2.19 10.17
C ASP A 200 0.02 -3.54 9.68
N LYS A 201 0.90 -4.16 10.48
CA LYS A 201 1.49 -5.47 10.13
C LYS A 201 0.43 -6.53 9.82
N SER A 202 -0.65 -6.57 10.60
CA SER A 202 -1.78 -7.48 10.38
C SER A 202 -2.57 -7.10 9.13
N VAL A 203 -2.80 -5.81 8.88
CA VAL A 203 -3.47 -5.32 7.66
C VAL A 203 -2.73 -5.78 6.41
N PHE A 204 -1.41 -5.63 6.37
CA PHE A 204 -0.61 -6.15 5.26
C PHE A 204 -0.78 -7.67 5.10
N ALA A 205 -0.49 -8.43 6.15
CA ALA A 205 -0.39 -9.89 6.07
C ALA A 205 -1.75 -10.61 5.95
N ASP A 206 -2.81 -10.07 6.54
CA ASP A 206 -4.13 -10.70 6.62
C ASP A 206 -5.14 -10.15 5.61
N SER A 207 -4.97 -8.92 5.12
CA SER A 207 -5.95 -8.25 4.25
C SER A 207 -5.36 -7.84 2.89
N LEU A 208 -4.43 -6.88 2.87
CA LEU A 208 -3.99 -6.23 1.62
C LEU A 208 -3.16 -7.16 0.74
N ALA A 209 -2.18 -7.88 1.30
CA ALA A 209 -1.35 -8.78 0.49
C ALA A 209 -2.16 -9.93 -0.12
N PRO A 210 -3.02 -10.65 0.62
CA PRO A 210 -3.90 -11.66 0.01
C PRO A 210 -4.87 -11.08 -1.02
N ALA A 211 -5.39 -9.87 -0.79
CA ALA A 211 -6.31 -9.23 -1.72
C ALA A 211 -5.62 -8.84 -3.02
N LEU A 212 -4.55 -8.04 -2.96
CA LEU A 212 -3.85 -7.54 -4.14
C LEU A 212 -3.12 -8.66 -4.91
N ASP A 213 -2.70 -9.73 -4.24
CA ASP A 213 -2.22 -10.96 -4.87
C ASP A 213 -3.27 -11.60 -5.78
N ALA A 214 -4.54 -11.59 -5.37
CA ALA A 214 -5.64 -12.08 -6.21
C ALA A 214 -5.87 -11.22 -7.47
N PHE A 215 -5.36 -9.99 -7.49
CA PHE A 215 -5.39 -9.07 -8.64
C PHE A 215 -4.03 -8.97 -9.36
N GLY A 216 -3.08 -9.87 -9.05
CA GLY A 216 -1.82 -10.00 -9.76
C GLY A 216 -0.65 -9.16 -9.23
N LEU A 217 -0.80 -8.51 -8.07
CA LEU A 217 0.27 -7.74 -7.45
C LEU A 217 0.96 -8.51 -6.33
N GLU A 218 2.27 -8.38 -6.26
CA GLU A 218 3.10 -8.88 -5.16
C GLU A 218 3.50 -7.71 -4.25
N GLY A 219 3.55 -7.94 -2.93
CA GLY A 219 3.76 -6.89 -1.94
C GLY A 219 5.00 -7.08 -1.08
N LEU A 220 5.66 -5.97 -0.77
CA LEU A 220 6.80 -5.85 0.14
C LEU A 220 6.38 -4.99 1.33
N PHE A 221 6.83 -5.32 2.54
CA PHE A 221 6.45 -4.62 3.76
C PHE A 221 7.65 -4.24 4.62
N ARG A 222 7.70 -2.98 5.01
CA ARG A 222 8.72 -2.43 5.93
C ARG A 222 8.05 -1.78 7.13
N ILE A 223 8.18 -2.39 8.29
CA ILE A 223 7.68 -1.82 9.55
C ILE A 223 8.53 -0.61 9.98
N LYS A 224 7.90 0.41 10.56
CA LYS A 224 8.63 1.47 11.28
C LYS A 224 9.03 0.95 12.66
N GLU A 225 10.28 1.16 13.03
CA GLU A 225 10.76 0.66 14.32
C GLU A 225 9.97 1.26 15.49
N LYS A 226 9.73 0.45 16.52
CA LYS A 226 8.96 0.84 17.72
C LYS A 226 7.52 1.27 17.44
N GLN A 227 7.00 1.01 16.24
CA GLN A 227 5.62 1.25 15.85
C GLN A 227 4.97 -0.06 15.38
N HIS A 228 3.65 -0.04 15.21
CA HIS A 228 2.85 -1.21 14.79
C HIS A 228 2.46 -1.19 13.31
N GLU A 229 2.74 -0.08 12.63
CA GLU A 229 2.50 0.16 11.21
C GLU A 229 3.79 0.44 10.45
N GLY A 230 3.69 0.46 9.13
CA GLY A 230 4.79 0.86 8.28
C GLY A 230 4.37 1.09 6.84
N LEU A 231 5.31 0.78 5.94
CA LEU A 231 5.22 1.03 4.52
C LEU A 231 4.99 -0.28 3.77
N ALA A 232 4.20 -0.21 2.70
CA ALA A 232 4.08 -1.31 1.76
C ALA A 232 4.27 -0.83 0.32
N THR A 233 4.95 -1.63 -0.49
CA THR A 233 5.05 -1.41 -1.93
C THR A 233 4.57 -2.67 -2.64
N PHE A 234 3.55 -2.52 -3.49
CA PHE A 234 3.03 -3.58 -4.34
C PHE A 234 3.38 -3.32 -5.78
N TYR A 235 3.80 -4.35 -6.50
CA TYR A 235 4.10 -4.29 -7.93
C TYR A 235 3.41 -5.41 -8.69
N ARG A 236 2.95 -5.12 -9.91
CA ARG A 236 2.24 -6.10 -10.73
C ARG A 236 3.21 -7.07 -11.40
N ARG A 237 3.03 -8.37 -11.16
CA ARG A 237 3.97 -9.43 -11.56
C ARG A 237 4.09 -9.65 -13.07
N ASP A 238 3.06 -9.32 -13.83
CA ASP A 238 3.11 -9.43 -15.30
C ASP A 238 3.85 -8.25 -15.96
N LYS A 239 4.13 -7.16 -15.22
CA LYS A 239 4.89 -5.99 -15.71
C LYS A 239 6.24 -5.81 -15.05
N PHE A 240 6.40 -6.29 -13.82
CA PHE A 240 7.62 -6.10 -13.03
C PHE A 240 8.04 -7.36 -12.27
N SER A 241 9.35 -7.53 -12.15
CA SER A 241 9.98 -8.43 -11.19
C SER A 241 10.87 -7.64 -10.24
N LEU A 242 10.86 -8.00 -8.95
CA LEU A 242 11.77 -7.43 -7.96
C LEU A 242 13.22 -7.89 -8.21
N LEU A 243 14.16 -6.94 -8.28
CA LEU A 243 15.59 -7.22 -8.35
C LEU A 243 16.27 -7.14 -6.99
N SER A 244 15.97 -6.11 -6.19
CA SER A 244 16.59 -5.90 -4.89
C SER A 244 15.82 -4.90 -4.02
N GLU A 245 16.01 -4.99 -2.72
CA GLU A 245 15.46 -4.08 -1.70
C GLU A 245 16.60 -3.34 -1.00
N HIS A 246 16.41 -2.06 -0.66
CA HIS A 246 17.42 -1.18 -0.07
C HIS A 246 16.82 -0.31 1.05
N ASP A 247 15.96 -0.90 1.87
CA ASP A 247 15.25 -0.17 2.93
C ASP A 247 16.19 0.35 4.02
N ILE A 248 15.91 1.54 4.55
CA ILE A 248 16.67 2.15 5.65
C ILE A 248 15.78 2.78 6.71
N ALA A 249 16.22 2.78 7.96
CA ALA A 249 15.72 3.70 8.97
C ALA A 249 16.57 4.98 8.95
N PHE A 250 15.94 6.16 8.89
CA PHE A 250 16.68 7.41 8.67
C PHE A 250 17.66 7.72 9.80
N ASN A 251 17.26 7.47 11.04
CA ASN A 251 18.10 7.67 12.22
C ASN A 251 19.35 6.77 12.20
N GLU A 252 19.19 5.49 11.86
CA GLU A 252 20.29 4.53 11.80
C GLU A 252 21.25 4.84 10.65
N ALA A 253 20.70 5.07 9.45
CA ALA A 253 21.49 5.44 8.27
C ALA A 253 22.27 6.73 8.52
N LEU A 254 21.59 7.76 9.06
CA LEU A 254 22.23 9.03 9.37
C LEU A 254 23.40 8.85 10.33
N VAL A 255 23.37 7.93 11.31
CA VAL A 255 24.48 7.73 12.26
C VAL A 255 25.59 6.85 11.69
N SER A 256 25.22 5.71 11.13
CA SER A 256 26.13 4.59 10.89
C SER A 256 26.72 4.55 9.49
N ASP A 257 26.01 5.05 8.49
CA ASP A 257 26.42 4.91 7.08
C ASP A 257 27.39 6.03 6.67
N PRO A 258 28.61 5.72 6.18
CA PRO A 258 29.52 6.71 5.63
C PRO A 258 28.93 7.62 4.54
N LEU A 259 27.91 7.15 3.80
CA LEU A 259 27.20 7.91 2.76
C LEU A 259 26.64 9.24 3.28
N HIS A 260 26.26 9.29 4.56
CA HIS A 260 25.64 10.47 5.18
C HIS A 260 26.61 11.28 6.04
N LYS A 261 27.92 11.05 5.92
CA LYS A 261 28.94 11.74 6.74
C LYS A 261 28.88 13.27 6.59
N GLU A 262 28.74 13.79 5.38
CA GLU A 262 28.70 15.25 5.18
C GLU A 262 27.49 15.88 5.89
N LEU A 263 26.31 15.26 5.79
CA LEU A 263 25.10 15.72 6.46
C LEU A 263 25.24 15.60 7.99
N ARG A 264 25.82 14.51 8.49
CA ARG A 264 26.16 14.37 9.92
C ARG A 264 27.05 15.49 10.41
N ASP A 265 28.11 15.79 9.68
CA ASP A 265 29.09 16.80 10.06
C ASP A 265 28.44 18.21 10.08
N LYS A 266 27.54 18.49 9.13
CA LYS A 266 26.72 19.72 9.13
C LYS A 266 25.75 19.80 10.31
N LEU A 267 25.21 18.66 10.76
CA LEU A 267 24.24 18.60 11.86
C LEU A 267 24.90 18.57 13.25
N ALA A 268 26.16 18.12 13.36
CA ALA A 268 26.87 17.92 14.62
C ALA A 268 26.96 19.17 15.55
N PRO A 269 27.06 20.42 15.03
CA PRO A 269 26.98 21.61 15.88
C PRO A 269 25.61 21.82 16.54
N TYR A 270 24.54 21.29 15.95
CA TYR A 270 23.15 21.47 16.36
C TYR A 270 22.66 20.30 17.20
N ARG A 271 23.26 20.11 18.39
CA ARG A 271 23.05 18.90 19.22
C ARG A 271 21.58 18.58 19.50
N LEU A 272 20.76 19.57 19.86
CA LEU A 272 19.35 19.31 20.17
C LEU A 272 18.56 18.89 18.92
N ALA A 273 18.77 19.57 17.78
CA ALA A 273 18.17 19.17 16.51
C ALA A 273 18.61 17.75 16.11
N GLN A 274 19.90 17.42 16.27
CA GLN A 274 20.45 16.10 16.04
C GLN A 274 19.74 15.03 16.90
N GLU A 275 19.64 15.24 18.21
CA GLU A 275 18.94 14.34 19.11
C GLU A 275 17.48 14.12 18.69
N LYS A 276 16.77 15.19 18.31
CA LYS A 276 15.37 15.09 17.86
C LYS A 276 15.24 14.30 16.57
N VAL A 277 16.14 14.49 15.60
CA VAL A 277 16.16 13.70 14.36
C VAL A 277 16.40 12.22 14.67
N LEU A 278 17.39 11.90 15.50
CA LEU A 278 17.77 10.52 15.82
C LEU A 278 16.72 9.76 16.64
N GLN A 279 15.86 10.48 17.36
CA GLN A 279 14.71 9.93 18.06
C GLN A 279 13.53 9.59 17.13
N ARG A 280 13.58 9.91 15.84
CA ARG A 280 12.51 9.55 14.88
C ARG A 280 12.74 8.14 14.36
N SER A 281 11.64 7.40 14.22
CA SER A 281 11.63 6.03 13.67
C SER A 281 11.10 5.95 12.24
N SER A 282 10.97 7.08 11.54
CA SER A 282 10.60 7.10 10.12
C SER A 282 11.61 6.31 9.30
N VAL A 283 11.09 5.59 8.30
CA VAL A 283 11.87 4.71 7.43
C VAL A 283 11.65 5.10 5.96
N LEU A 284 12.55 4.64 5.11
CA LEU A 284 12.43 4.66 3.65
C LEU A 284 12.40 3.22 3.16
N GLN A 285 11.38 2.87 2.40
CA GLN A 285 11.32 1.63 1.65
C GLN A 285 11.84 1.89 0.23
N VAL A 286 12.76 1.07 -0.26
CA VAL A 286 13.34 1.20 -1.60
C VAL A 286 13.37 -0.16 -2.29
N SER A 287 12.77 -0.25 -3.46
CA SER A 287 12.73 -1.47 -4.26
C SER A 287 13.15 -1.16 -5.70
N VAL A 288 14.10 -1.95 -6.22
CA VAL A 288 14.48 -1.87 -7.64
C VAL A 288 13.70 -2.92 -8.40
N LEU A 289 12.88 -2.48 -9.35
CA LEU A 289 12.05 -3.33 -10.19
C LEU A 289 12.61 -3.37 -11.61
N GLN A 290 12.52 -4.52 -12.26
CA GLN A 290 12.83 -4.70 -13.67
C GLN A 290 11.55 -4.96 -14.44
N SER A 291 11.40 -4.34 -15.62
CA SER A 291 10.27 -4.66 -16.49
C SER A 291 10.39 -6.08 -17.04
N THR A 292 9.29 -6.83 -17.00
CA THR A 292 9.18 -8.17 -17.57
C THR A 292 9.15 -8.16 -19.11
N ASN A 293 8.67 -7.07 -19.71
CA ASN A 293 8.56 -6.91 -21.16
C ASN A 293 9.82 -6.31 -21.79
N ASP A 294 10.57 -5.51 -21.02
CA ASP A 294 11.83 -4.90 -21.46
C ASP A 294 12.89 -4.97 -20.34
N PRO A 295 13.76 -5.99 -20.33
CA PRO A 295 14.78 -6.15 -19.29
C PRO A 295 15.80 -4.99 -19.19
N SER A 296 15.88 -4.12 -20.20
CA SER A 296 16.70 -2.91 -20.15
C SER A 296 16.09 -1.87 -19.22
N ARG A 297 14.76 -1.84 -19.08
CA ARG A 297 14.03 -0.93 -18.19
C ARG A 297 14.05 -1.45 -16.77
N LYS A 298 14.71 -0.68 -15.91
CA LYS A 298 14.70 -0.85 -14.46
C LYS A 298 14.26 0.46 -13.83
N ILE A 299 13.63 0.39 -12.69
CA ILE A 299 13.11 1.58 -11.99
C ILE A 299 13.33 1.42 -10.49
N CYS A 300 13.77 2.49 -9.85
CA CYS A 300 13.89 2.59 -8.41
C CYS A 300 12.57 3.15 -7.86
N ILE A 301 11.89 2.36 -7.05
CA ILE A 301 10.69 2.79 -6.34
C ILE A 301 11.08 3.09 -4.90
N ALA A 302 10.81 4.31 -4.46
CA ALA A 302 10.95 4.72 -3.08
C ALA A 302 9.57 5.04 -2.48
N ASN A 303 9.39 4.69 -1.22
CA ASN A 303 8.18 4.97 -0.44
C ASN A 303 8.59 5.44 0.96
N THR A 304 7.96 6.48 1.51
CA THR A 304 8.22 6.94 2.88
C THR A 304 6.98 7.49 3.57
N HIS A 305 7.09 7.63 4.89
CA HIS A 305 6.18 8.44 5.70
C HIS A 305 7.05 9.27 6.67
N LEU A 306 7.18 10.56 6.36
CA LEU A 306 8.04 11.50 7.11
C LEU A 306 7.43 11.93 8.45
N TYR A 307 8.22 12.58 9.29
CA TYR A 307 7.78 13.00 10.62
C TYR A 307 6.58 13.97 10.58
N TRP A 308 5.50 13.59 11.28
CA TRP A 308 4.18 14.21 11.21
C TRP A 308 4.05 15.59 11.86
N HIS A 309 4.87 15.90 12.87
CA HIS A 309 4.60 17.06 13.73
C HIS A 309 4.63 18.38 12.93
N PRO A 310 3.64 19.28 13.09
CA PRO A 310 3.54 20.50 12.28
C PRO A 310 4.82 21.36 12.32
N LYS A 311 5.45 21.47 13.50
CA LYS A 311 6.71 22.22 13.70
C LYS A 311 7.99 21.47 13.30
N GLY A 312 7.86 20.27 12.73
CA GLY A 312 8.99 19.39 12.39
C GLY A 312 9.63 19.63 11.02
N GLY A 313 9.53 20.85 10.46
CA GLY A 313 10.07 21.18 9.12
C GLY A 313 11.57 20.89 8.99
N ASN A 314 12.38 21.33 9.96
CA ASN A 314 13.81 21.02 10.05
C ASN A 314 14.11 19.51 10.05
N ILE A 315 13.32 18.72 10.78
CA ILE A 315 13.47 17.26 10.84
C ILE A 315 13.16 16.63 9.49
N ARG A 316 12.05 17.04 8.84
CA ARG A 316 11.66 16.53 7.53
C ARG A 316 12.69 16.87 6.46
N LEU A 317 13.31 18.06 6.52
CA LEU A 317 14.43 18.45 5.65
C LEU A 317 15.63 17.51 5.78
N ILE A 318 15.99 17.15 7.01
CA ILE A 318 17.11 16.22 7.25
C ILE A 318 16.74 14.80 6.79
N GLN A 319 15.52 14.33 7.08
CA GLN A 319 15.04 13.03 6.62
C GLN A 319 15.06 12.90 5.10
N ILE A 320 14.55 13.92 4.38
CA ILE A 320 14.53 13.88 2.91
C ILE A 320 15.95 13.98 2.32
N ALA A 321 16.87 14.68 2.98
CA ALA A 321 18.27 14.72 2.55
C ALA A 321 18.96 13.36 2.67
N VAL A 322 18.69 12.62 3.76
CA VAL A 322 19.12 11.22 3.91
C VAL A 322 18.49 10.38 2.80
N ALA A 323 17.17 10.50 2.58
CA ALA A 323 16.45 9.73 1.58
C ALA A 323 17.02 9.92 0.17
N LEU A 324 17.19 11.17 -0.28
CA LEU A 324 17.68 11.48 -1.62
C LEU A 324 19.15 11.07 -1.79
N SER A 325 19.99 11.22 -0.77
CA SER A 325 21.37 10.70 -0.83
C SER A 325 21.40 9.17 -0.98
N HIS A 326 20.53 8.47 -0.25
CA HIS A 326 20.40 7.01 -0.32
C HIS A 326 19.86 6.54 -1.68
N ILE A 327 18.79 7.17 -2.17
CA ILE A 327 18.22 6.87 -3.50
C ILE A 327 19.27 7.15 -4.59
N ARG A 328 20.08 8.20 -4.46
CA ARG A 328 21.17 8.50 -5.40
C ARG A 328 22.21 7.38 -5.39
N HIS A 329 22.59 6.87 -4.22
CA HIS A 329 23.49 5.73 -4.13
C HIS A 329 22.92 4.51 -4.88
N VAL A 330 21.65 4.17 -4.66
CA VAL A 330 20.99 3.05 -5.35
C VAL A 330 20.94 3.26 -6.87
N THR A 331 20.60 4.46 -7.32
CA THR A 331 20.28 4.77 -8.74
C THR A 331 21.49 5.23 -9.57
N CYS A 332 22.59 5.61 -8.94
CA CYS A 332 23.80 6.05 -9.64
C CYS A 332 24.97 5.10 -9.42
N ASP A 333 25.07 4.49 -8.23
CA ASP A 333 26.24 3.69 -7.86
C ASP A 333 25.94 2.19 -7.99
N LEU A 334 24.78 1.72 -7.51
CA LEU A 334 24.40 0.28 -7.58
C LEU A 334 23.74 -0.10 -8.91
N TYR A 335 22.83 0.74 -9.40
CA TYR A 335 22.13 0.56 -10.67
C TYR A 335 22.25 1.83 -11.52
N PRO A 336 23.41 2.06 -12.18
CA PRO A 336 23.70 3.35 -12.79
C PRO A 336 22.66 3.80 -13.82
N GLY A 337 22.00 4.92 -13.54
CA GLY A 337 21.14 5.63 -14.47
C GLY A 337 19.69 5.14 -14.52
N ILE A 338 19.21 4.36 -13.53
CA ILE A 338 17.80 3.97 -13.48
C ILE A 338 16.94 5.13 -12.93
N PRO A 339 15.74 5.38 -13.48
CA PRO A 339 14.86 6.44 -12.97
C PRO A 339 14.25 6.13 -11.61
N VAL A 340 13.71 7.18 -11.00
CA VAL A 340 13.09 7.15 -9.67
C VAL A 340 11.61 7.50 -9.76
N ILE A 341 10.80 6.72 -9.05
CA ILE A 341 9.48 7.13 -8.55
C ILE A 341 9.57 7.14 -7.02
N PHE A 342 9.30 8.28 -6.40
CA PHE A 342 9.34 8.45 -4.95
C PHE A 342 7.96 8.87 -4.44
N CYS A 343 7.23 7.89 -3.92
CA CYS A 343 5.93 8.04 -3.31
C CYS A 343 6.06 8.32 -1.79
N GLY A 344 5.01 8.86 -1.20
CA GLY A 344 4.95 8.96 0.25
C GLY A 344 3.92 9.94 0.78
N ASP A 345 3.70 9.82 2.09
CA ASP A 345 3.17 10.90 2.93
C ASP A 345 4.37 11.68 3.46
N PHE A 346 4.57 12.88 2.93
CA PHE A 346 5.70 13.71 3.27
C PHE A 346 5.40 14.67 4.42
N ASN A 347 4.17 14.69 4.95
CA ASN A 347 3.74 15.60 6.02
C ASN A 347 4.16 17.06 5.79
N SER A 348 4.14 17.50 4.52
CA SER A 348 4.67 18.80 4.10
C SER A 348 3.86 19.37 2.95
N THR A 349 3.41 20.61 3.10
CA THR A 349 2.68 21.34 2.05
C THR A 349 3.63 21.90 0.98
N PRO A 350 3.12 22.31 -0.21
CA PRO A 350 3.94 22.86 -1.28
C PRO A 350 4.72 24.14 -0.89
N SER A 351 4.27 24.85 0.15
CA SER A 351 4.94 26.05 0.66
C SER A 351 6.21 25.76 1.48
N THR A 352 6.40 24.52 1.96
CA THR A 352 7.49 24.15 2.88
C THR A 352 8.87 24.11 2.21
N GLY A 353 9.92 24.23 3.03
CA GLY A 353 11.31 24.07 2.61
C GLY A 353 11.61 22.66 2.11
N MET A 354 10.99 21.63 2.70
CA MET A 354 11.12 20.25 2.25
C MET A 354 10.66 20.09 0.79
N TYR A 355 9.46 20.59 0.46
CA TYR A 355 8.94 20.53 -0.91
C TYR A 355 9.83 21.31 -1.89
N ARG A 356 10.23 22.54 -1.51
CA ARG A 356 11.15 23.36 -2.31
C ARG A 356 12.49 22.66 -2.55
N PHE A 357 13.02 21.98 -1.55
CA PHE A 357 14.27 21.25 -1.66
C PHE A 357 14.16 20.15 -2.73
N ILE A 358 13.15 19.28 -2.65
CA ILE A 358 12.90 18.21 -3.64
C ILE A 358 12.75 18.77 -5.06
N ASN A 359 11.94 19.82 -5.21
CA ASN A 359 11.57 20.33 -6.53
C ASN A 359 12.70 21.16 -7.19
N SER A 360 13.45 21.94 -6.41
CA SER A 360 14.50 22.82 -6.96
C SER A 360 15.89 22.20 -6.97
N GLY A 361 16.12 21.13 -6.20
CA GLY A 361 17.44 20.52 -6.04
C GLY A 361 18.33 21.20 -5.00
N SER A 362 17.85 22.25 -4.33
CA SER A 362 18.63 22.94 -3.29
C SER A 362 17.76 23.66 -2.26
N ILE A 363 18.31 23.89 -1.08
CA ILE A 363 17.72 24.75 -0.07
C ILE A 363 18.81 25.57 0.59
N ALA A 364 18.54 26.86 0.77
CA ALA A 364 19.45 27.81 1.36
C ALA A 364 19.52 27.67 2.88
N GLU A 365 20.62 28.11 3.47
CA GLU A 365 20.83 28.07 4.92
C GLU A 365 19.90 29.02 5.69
N ASP A 366 19.39 30.08 5.06
CA ASP A 366 18.53 31.09 5.66
C ASP A 366 17.04 30.77 5.56
N HIS A 367 16.66 29.59 5.03
CA HIS A 367 15.26 29.17 4.95
C HIS A 367 14.62 29.03 6.34
N GLU A 368 13.38 29.50 6.49
CA GLU A 368 12.67 29.57 7.78
C GLU A 368 12.44 28.21 8.45
N ASP A 369 12.23 27.15 7.65
CA ASP A 369 12.05 25.79 8.18
C ASP A 369 13.25 25.27 8.99
N TRP A 370 14.45 25.85 8.86
CA TRP A 370 15.58 25.49 9.73
C TRP A 370 15.37 25.87 11.20
N VAL A 371 14.36 26.71 11.47
CA VAL A 371 13.96 27.18 12.80
C VAL A 371 12.50 26.82 13.10
N SER A 372 11.93 25.82 12.40
CA SER A 372 10.50 25.49 12.45
C SER A 372 9.95 25.17 13.85
N ASN A 373 10.81 24.72 14.77
CA ASN A 373 10.45 24.45 16.16
C ASN A 373 11.14 25.39 17.17
N GLY A 374 11.55 26.59 16.74
CA GLY A 374 12.19 27.61 17.57
C GLY A 374 13.73 27.54 17.60
N GLU A 375 14.36 28.56 18.19
CA GLU A 375 15.82 28.74 18.18
C GLU A 375 16.61 27.62 18.86
N GLU A 376 16.02 26.91 19.84
CA GLU A 376 16.69 25.81 20.53
C GLU A 376 16.93 24.59 19.61
N GLU A 377 16.00 24.33 18.69
CA GLU A 377 16.06 23.22 17.72
C GLU A 377 16.53 23.70 16.33
N ARG A 378 17.11 24.90 16.25
CA ARG A 378 17.65 25.48 15.03
C ARG A 378 18.77 24.62 14.43
N CYS A 379 18.77 24.46 13.11
CA CYS A 379 19.84 23.75 12.39
C CYS A 379 20.08 24.23 10.94
N ASN A 380 20.33 25.52 10.76
CA ASN A 380 20.58 26.13 9.46
C ASN A 380 21.72 25.47 8.69
N MET A 381 21.45 25.04 7.47
CA MET A 381 22.45 24.49 6.58
C MET A 381 22.00 24.60 5.13
N SER A 382 22.96 24.65 4.21
CA SER A 382 22.67 24.49 2.79
C SER A 382 22.71 23.01 2.40
N LEU A 383 21.70 22.57 1.66
CA LEU A 383 21.60 21.22 1.11
C LEU A 383 21.36 21.27 -0.39
N THR A 384 21.86 20.25 -1.10
CA THR A 384 21.64 20.09 -2.55
C THR A 384 21.43 18.61 -2.89
N HIS A 385 20.76 18.33 -4.01
CA HIS A 385 20.67 17.00 -4.61
C HIS A 385 20.64 17.09 -6.15
N PRO A 386 21.03 16.03 -6.88
CA PRO A 386 21.15 16.09 -8.33
C PRO A 386 19.85 15.83 -9.09
N PHE A 387 18.85 15.21 -8.47
CA PHE A 387 17.63 14.80 -9.16
C PHE A 387 16.82 15.98 -9.73
N LYS A 388 16.11 15.71 -10.83
CA LYS A 388 15.06 16.58 -11.37
C LYS A 388 13.72 15.92 -11.07
N LEU A 389 13.18 16.19 -9.88
CA LEU A 389 11.94 15.60 -9.42
C LEU A 389 10.79 16.58 -9.58
N GLN A 390 9.63 16.06 -9.99
CA GLN A 390 8.38 16.80 -10.04
C GLN A 390 7.25 15.96 -9.45
N SER A 391 6.31 16.59 -8.76
CA SER A 391 5.07 15.91 -8.34
C SER A 391 4.21 15.57 -9.56
N ALA A 392 4.03 14.28 -9.83
CA ALA A 392 3.26 13.80 -10.98
C ALA A 392 1.78 14.16 -10.90
N CYS A 393 1.21 14.21 -9.69
CA CYS A 393 -0.17 14.62 -9.44
C CYS A 393 -0.31 16.13 -9.19
N GLY A 394 0.77 16.90 -9.36
CA GLY A 394 0.79 18.34 -9.10
C GLY A 394 0.69 18.67 -7.61
N GLU A 395 -0.03 19.75 -7.31
CA GLU A 395 -0.25 20.29 -5.96
C GLU A 395 -1.76 20.40 -5.71
N PRO A 396 -2.47 19.29 -5.42
CA PRO A 396 -3.88 19.34 -5.11
C PRO A 396 -4.19 20.31 -3.96
N ALA A 397 -5.43 20.80 -3.87
CA ALA A 397 -5.84 21.64 -2.74
C ALA A 397 -5.59 20.96 -1.38
N TYR A 398 -5.80 19.64 -1.35
CA TYR A 398 -5.49 18.78 -0.22
C TYR A 398 -5.39 17.32 -0.69
N THR A 399 -4.63 16.55 0.08
CA THR A 399 -4.59 15.08 0.02
C THR A 399 -4.93 14.46 1.37
N ASN A 400 -4.86 15.23 2.47
CA ASN A 400 -5.44 14.92 3.77
C ASN A 400 -6.57 15.93 4.08
N TYR A 401 -7.73 15.47 4.56
CA TYR A 401 -8.87 16.35 4.88
C TYR A 401 -9.62 15.87 6.12
N VAL A 402 -9.35 16.49 7.27
CA VAL A 402 -10.01 16.24 8.56
C VAL A 402 -10.70 17.51 9.09
N GLY A 403 -11.60 17.36 10.07
CA GLY A 403 -12.43 18.48 10.56
C GLY A 403 -11.68 19.72 11.09
N GLY A 404 -10.39 19.61 11.43
CA GLY A 404 -9.56 20.72 11.92
C GLY A 404 -8.32 21.05 11.08
N PHE A 405 -8.06 20.29 10.01
CA PHE A 405 -6.89 20.45 9.17
C PHE A 405 -7.13 19.87 7.78
N HIS A 406 -6.64 20.53 6.75
CA HIS A 406 -6.53 19.95 5.42
C HIS A 406 -5.30 20.50 4.71
N GLY A 407 -4.65 19.66 3.91
CA GLY A 407 -3.45 20.05 3.20
C GLY A 407 -2.97 19.00 2.22
N CYS A 408 -2.17 19.43 1.24
CA CYS A 408 -1.46 18.53 0.34
C CYS A 408 -0.21 18.02 1.04
N LEU A 409 -0.22 16.77 1.48
CA LEU A 409 0.87 16.12 2.21
C LEU A 409 1.52 14.98 1.43
N ASP A 410 0.78 14.43 0.47
CA ASP A 410 1.14 13.24 -0.28
C ASP A 410 1.64 13.63 -1.67
N TYR A 411 2.65 12.92 -2.17
CA TYR A 411 3.19 13.17 -3.51
C TYR A 411 3.64 11.86 -4.18
N ILE A 412 3.60 11.86 -5.50
CA ILE A 412 4.31 10.91 -6.36
C ILE A 412 5.36 11.72 -7.10
N PHE A 413 6.58 11.79 -6.56
CA PHE A 413 7.69 12.46 -7.25
C PHE A 413 8.29 11.56 -8.32
N ILE A 414 8.50 12.08 -9.52
CA ILE A 414 9.07 11.33 -10.64
C ILE A 414 10.32 12.01 -11.17
N ASP A 415 11.29 11.21 -11.64
CA ASP A 415 12.42 11.73 -12.42
C ASP A 415 11.95 12.17 -13.82
N ILE A 416 11.84 13.47 -14.02
CA ILE A 416 11.32 14.04 -15.26
C ILE A 416 12.26 13.87 -16.45
N ASN A 417 13.51 13.43 -16.25
CA ASN A 417 14.40 13.14 -17.38
C ASN A 417 14.01 11.84 -18.09
N ALA A 418 13.32 10.93 -17.41
CA ALA A 418 13.04 9.58 -17.87
C ALA A 418 11.55 9.21 -17.87
N LEU A 419 10.73 9.95 -17.12
CA LEU A 419 9.30 9.71 -17.01
C LEU A 419 8.49 10.97 -17.34
N GLU A 420 7.33 10.76 -17.94
CA GLU A 420 6.29 11.78 -18.14
C GLU A 420 4.94 11.31 -17.59
N VAL A 421 4.05 12.25 -17.32
CA VAL A 421 2.68 11.97 -16.86
C VAL A 421 1.77 11.88 -18.07
N GLU A 422 1.17 10.72 -18.29
CA GLU A 422 0.16 10.50 -19.34
C GLU A 422 -1.21 11.01 -18.88
N GLN A 423 -1.61 10.68 -17.64
CA GLN A 423 -2.82 11.20 -17.02
C GLN A 423 -2.73 11.19 -15.49
N VAL A 424 -3.47 12.10 -14.87
CA VAL A 424 -3.74 12.09 -13.44
C VAL A 424 -5.21 11.72 -13.25
N ILE A 425 -5.49 10.70 -12.44
CA ILE A 425 -6.87 10.31 -12.16
C ILE A 425 -7.40 11.32 -11.15
N PRO A 426 -8.53 12.01 -11.44
CA PRO A 426 -9.00 13.11 -10.61
C PRO A 426 -9.25 12.66 -9.18
N LEU A 427 -8.91 13.53 -8.23
CA LEU A 427 -9.32 13.37 -6.83
C LEU A 427 -10.85 13.52 -6.74
N PRO A 428 -11.49 12.99 -5.68
CA PRO A 428 -12.89 13.29 -5.39
C PRO A 428 -13.12 14.80 -5.32
N SER A 429 -14.29 15.24 -5.79
CA SER A 429 -14.71 16.62 -5.66
C SER A 429 -14.83 17.02 -4.18
N HIS A 430 -14.75 18.33 -3.92
CA HIS A 430 -14.92 18.84 -2.56
C HIS A 430 -16.30 18.49 -1.96
N GLU A 431 -17.34 18.41 -2.80
CA GLU A 431 -18.67 17.97 -2.39
C GLU A 431 -18.67 16.50 -1.92
N GLU A 432 -18.02 15.60 -2.67
CA GLU A 432 -17.83 14.20 -2.26
C GLU A 432 -17.06 14.08 -0.94
N VAL A 433 -15.99 14.88 -0.77
CA VAL A 433 -15.16 14.87 0.45
C VAL A 433 -15.91 15.40 1.68
N THR A 434 -16.77 16.40 1.49
CA THR A 434 -17.50 17.07 2.59
C THR A 434 -18.92 16.57 2.80
N THR A 435 -19.36 15.56 2.03
CA THR A 435 -20.70 14.95 2.16
C THR A 435 -20.97 14.50 3.61
N HIS A 436 -19.93 14.04 4.31
CA HIS A 436 -19.96 13.64 5.72
C HIS A 436 -19.08 14.56 6.59
N GLN A 437 -19.03 15.85 6.27
CA GLN A 437 -18.20 16.89 6.87
C GLN A 437 -16.69 16.81 6.53
N ALA A 438 -16.05 15.66 6.71
CA ALA A 438 -14.63 15.44 6.40
C ALA A 438 -14.33 13.92 6.25
N LEU A 439 -13.04 13.55 6.18
CA LEU A 439 -12.58 12.16 6.04
C LEU A 439 -11.96 11.65 7.36
N PRO A 440 -12.03 10.34 7.66
CA PRO A 440 -12.72 9.28 6.91
C PRO A 440 -14.25 9.41 7.03
N SER A 441 -14.97 8.61 6.25
CA SER A 441 -16.43 8.56 6.28
C SER A 441 -16.94 7.17 5.87
N VAL A 442 -18.27 6.99 5.88
CA VAL A 442 -18.91 5.78 5.35
C VAL A 442 -18.59 5.54 3.87
N SER A 443 -18.19 6.58 3.13
CA SER A 443 -17.86 6.51 1.70
C SER A 443 -16.36 6.61 1.41
N HIS A 444 -15.49 6.73 2.42
CA HIS A 444 -14.06 6.95 2.27
C HIS A 444 -13.24 6.35 3.45
N PRO A 445 -12.30 5.42 3.20
CA PRO A 445 -11.72 4.59 4.28
C PRO A 445 -10.48 5.14 4.98
N SER A 446 -9.98 6.32 4.59
CA SER A 446 -8.81 6.98 5.16
C SER A 446 -9.12 8.46 5.43
N ASP A 447 -8.29 9.15 6.20
CA ASP A 447 -8.28 10.62 6.27
C ASP A 447 -7.48 11.26 5.12
N HIS A 448 -6.73 10.45 4.37
CA HIS A 448 -6.06 10.83 3.13
C HIS A 448 -6.83 10.40 1.89
N ILE A 449 -6.45 10.91 0.72
CA ILE A 449 -6.99 10.57 -0.60
C ILE A 449 -5.87 9.95 -1.44
N ALA A 450 -6.10 8.75 -1.98
CA ALA A 450 -5.12 8.09 -2.85
C ALA A 450 -4.73 8.96 -4.06
N LEU A 451 -3.44 9.21 -4.26
CA LEU A 451 -2.91 9.79 -5.49
C LEU A 451 -2.73 8.70 -6.54
N ILE A 452 -3.12 8.99 -7.79
CA ILE A 452 -3.06 8.02 -8.87
C ILE A 452 -2.73 8.74 -10.17
N CYS A 453 -1.70 8.25 -10.86
CA CYS A 453 -1.33 8.73 -12.18
C CYS A 453 -0.84 7.59 -13.06
N ASP A 454 -1.04 7.71 -14.36
CA ASP A 454 -0.39 6.88 -15.35
C ASP A 454 0.87 7.60 -15.81
N LEU A 455 2.01 6.97 -15.58
CA LEU A 455 3.32 7.45 -16.00
C LEU A 455 3.74 6.72 -17.27
N LYS A 456 4.59 7.36 -18.07
CA LYS A 456 5.13 6.80 -19.31
C LYS A 456 6.64 6.99 -19.35
N TRP A 457 7.33 5.98 -19.86
CA TRP A 457 8.77 6.07 -20.16
C TRP A 457 8.98 7.05 -21.32
N LYS A 458 9.94 7.98 -21.17
CA LYS A 458 10.32 8.95 -22.21
C LYS A 458 11.17 8.34 -23.32
#